data_AF-A0A7W1B0M0-F1
#
_entry.id   AF-A0A7W1B0M0-F1
#
_cell.length_a   1.000
_cell.length_b   1.000
_cell.length_c   1.000
_cell.angle_alpha   90.00
_cell.angle_beta   90.00
_cell.angle_gamma   90.00
#
_symmetry.space_group_name_H-M   'P 1'
#
loop_
_entity.id
_entity.type
_entity.pdbx_description
1 polymer ?
#
loop_
_entity_poly.entity_id
_entity_poly.type
_entity_poly.pdbx_seq_one_letter_code
_entity_poly.pdbx_strand_id
1 'polypeptide(L)'
;MFDPREKIAILIDGANLYAASRALGFDIDYRRLLADFGQRGYLVRAIYYTAIAEDQEFSSLRPLLDWLDYNGYRVVTKRLKEFTDAQGRRKVKGNMD
;
A
#
# COMPACT_ATOMS: atom_id res chain seq x y z
N MET A 1 13.05 -22.91 -1.93
CA MET A 1 12.30 -22.59 -3.16
C MET A 1 10.85 -22.91 -2.87
N PHE A 2 9.89 -22.03 -3.19
CA PHE A 2 8.47 -22.30 -2.93
C PHE A 2 8.04 -23.55 -3.73
N ASP A 3 7.19 -24.38 -3.15
CA ASP A 3 6.54 -25.44 -3.93
C ASP A 3 5.58 -24.76 -4.92
N PRO A 4 5.57 -25.11 -6.21
CA PRO A 4 4.67 -24.48 -7.19
C PRO A 4 3.17 -24.56 -6.82
N ARG A 5 2.78 -25.47 -5.91
CA ARG A 5 1.41 -25.64 -5.40
C ARG A 5 1.10 -24.79 -4.17
N GLU A 6 2.11 -24.16 -3.56
CA GLU A 6 1.91 -23.30 -2.41
C GLU A 6 1.13 -22.05 -2.80
N LYS A 7 0.21 -21.66 -1.91
CA LYS A 7 -0.60 -20.46 -2.07
C LYS A 7 0.14 -19.28 -1.47
N ILE A 8 0.29 -18.22 -2.25
CA ILE A 8 0.97 -16.99 -1.84
C ILE A 8 -0.04 -15.86 -1.70
N ALA A 9 0.09 -15.07 -0.64
CA ALA A 9 -0.63 -13.82 -0.45
C ALA A 9 0.37 -12.70 -0.17
N ILE A 10 0.25 -11.58 -0.88
CA ILE A 10 1.03 -10.38 -0.65
C ILE A 10 0.14 -9.39 0.11
N LEU A 11 0.58 -8.93 1.28
CA LEU A 11 -0.09 -7.92 2.08
C LEU A 11 0.90 -6.78 2.33
N ILE A 12 0.61 -5.61 1.76
CA ILE A 12 1.50 -4.45 1.78
C ILE A 12 0.88 -3.37 2.64
N ASP A 13 1.61 -2.92 3.66
CA ASP A 13 1.36 -1.64 4.32
C ASP A 13 1.97 -0.51 3.48
N GLY A 14 1.10 0.20 2.78
CA GLY A 14 1.50 1.23 1.82
C GLY A 14 2.15 2.44 2.47
N ALA A 15 1.70 2.86 3.65
CA ALA A 15 2.25 4.05 4.31
C ALA A 15 3.67 3.78 4.81
N ASN A 16 3.87 2.63 5.48
CA ASN A 16 5.19 2.25 5.97
C ASN A 16 6.16 1.92 4.82
N LEU A 17 5.70 1.22 3.77
CA LEU A 17 6.53 0.90 2.61
C LEU A 17 6.93 2.15 1.83
N TYR A 18 6.00 3.09 1.63
CA TYR A 18 6.29 4.37 0.98
C TYR A 18 7.30 5.20 1.78
N ALA A 19 7.11 5.31 3.10
CA ALA A 19 8.05 6.05 3.96
C ALA A 19 9.46 5.41 3.92
N ALA A 20 9.54 4.08 3.98
CA ALA A 20 10.80 3.36 3.93
C ALA A 20 11.52 3.51 2.58
N SER A 21 10.81 3.36 1.45
CA SER A 21 11.41 3.48 0.13
C SER A 21 11.92 4.89 -0.15
N ARG A 22 11.17 5.91 0.30
CA ARG A 22 11.59 7.32 0.23
C ARG A 22 12.83 7.60 1.09
N ALA A 23 12.88 7.08 2.31
CA ALA A 23 14.03 7.26 3.20
C ALA A 23 15.30 6.57 2.65
N LEU A 24 15.14 5.44 1.97
CA LEU A 24 16.24 4.66 1.38
C LEU A 24 16.55 5.05 -0.08
N GLY A 25 15.77 5.95 -0.68
CA GLY A 25 16.03 6.48 -2.02
C GLY A 25 15.80 5.48 -3.15
N PHE A 26 14.84 4.56 -3.01
CA PHE A 26 14.48 3.62 -4.09
C PHE A 26 12.99 3.62 -4.40
N ASP A 27 12.68 3.23 -5.63
CA ASP A 27 11.32 3.01 -6.11
C ASP A 27 11.00 1.51 -6.21
N ILE A 28 9.72 1.18 -6.10
CA ILE A 28 9.25 -0.21 -6.13
C ILE A 28 8.57 -0.48 -7.47
N ASP A 29 9.08 -1.47 -8.19
CA ASP A 29 8.41 -2.01 -9.36
C ASP A 29 7.35 -3.04 -8.92
N TYR A 30 6.13 -2.56 -8.73
CA TYR A 30 4.99 -3.39 -8.34
C TYR A 30 4.57 -4.38 -9.43
N ARG A 31 4.85 -4.11 -10.71
CA ARG A 31 4.56 -5.06 -11.80
C ARG A 31 5.48 -6.27 -11.67
N ARG A 32 6.77 -6.01 -11.50
CA ARG A 32 7.77 -7.06 -11.30
C ARG A 32 7.54 -7.83 -10.03
N LEU A 33 7.19 -7.16 -8.93
CA LEU A 33 6.82 -7.83 -7.67
C LEU A 33 5.71 -8.86 -7.88
N LEU A 34 4.63 -8.48 -8.58
CA LEU A 34 3.51 -9.37 -8.84
C LEU A 34 3.92 -10.56 -9.72
N ALA A 35 4.68 -10.30 -10.79
CA ALA A 35 5.17 -11.33 -11.71
C ALA A 35 6.11 -12.33 -11.01
N ASP A 36 7.05 -11.84 -10.21
CA ASP A 36 8.05 -12.66 -9.52
C ASP A 36 7.38 -13.62 -8.53
N PHE A 37 6.33 -13.18 -7.81
CA PHE A 37 5.58 -14.06 -6.90
C PHE A 37 4.63 -15.00 -7.65
N GLY A 38 4.05 -14.56 -8.78
CA GLY A 38 3.25 -15.43 -9.65
C GLY A 38 4.05 -16.57 -10.29
N GLN A 39 5.35 -16.39 -10.50
CA GLN A 39 6.24 -17.46 -11.00
C GLN A 39 6.69 -18.45 -9.92
N ARG A 40 6.60 -18.07 -8.63
CA ARG A 40 7.09 -18.89 -7.51
C ARG A 40 6.05 -19.85 -6.96
N GLY A 41 4.76 -19.59 -7.17
CA GLY A 41 3.66 -20.42 -6.68
C GLY A 41 2.31 -19.83 -7.09
N TYR A 42 1.24 -20.30 -6.46
CA TYR A 42 -0.11 -19.83 -6.77
C TYR A 42 -0.41 -18.53 -6.00
N LEU A 43 -0.17 -17.38 -6.64
CA LEU A 43 -0.50 -16.08 -6.08
C LEU A 43 -2.03 -15.89 -6.00
N VAL A 44 -2.58 -16.01 -4.79
CA VAL A 44 -4.03 -15.92 -4.53
C VAL A 44 -4.50 -14.48 -4.42
N ARG A 45 -3.66 -13.59 -3.88
CA ARG A 45 -4.00 -12.18 -3.66
C ARG A 45 -2.75 -11.31 -3.55
N ALA A 46 -2.87 -10.08 -3.99
CA ALA A 46 -2.00 -8.98 -3.60
C ALA A 46 -2.86 -7.83 -3.11
N ILE A 47 -2.67 -7.40 -1.86
CA ILE A 47 -3.46 -6.32 -1.24
C ILE A 47 -2.52 -5.20 -0.82
N TYR A 48 -2.87 -3.98 -1.22
CA TYR A 48 -2.18 -2.75 -0.83
C TYR A 48 -3.07 -1.95 0.13
N TYR A 49 -2.68 -1.89 1.40
CA TYR A 49 -3.38 -1.13 2.42
C TYR A 49 -2.84 0.30 2.45
N THR A 50 -3.72 1.28 2.33
CA THR A 50 -3.33 2.69 2.35
C THR A 50 -4.33 3.52 3.15
N ALA A 51 -3.91 4.72 3.54
CA ALA A 51 -4.77 5.68 4.23
C ALA A 51 -4.78 6.99 3.45
N ILE A 52 -5.97 7.48 3.12
CA ILE A 52 -6.16 8.75 2.38
C ILE A 52 -6.94 9.71 3.29
N ALA A 53 -6.49 10.96 3.36
CA ALA A 53 -7.23 12.04 4.01
C ALA A 53 -8.33 12.53 3.05
N GLU A 54 -9.57 12.66 3.52
CA GLU A 54 -10.73 13.02 2.69
C GLU A 54 -10.57 14.42 2.07
N ASP A 55 -9.88 15.32 2.77
CA ASP A 55 -9.65 16.73 2.46
C ASP A 55 -8.43 16.99 1.57
N GLN A 56 -7.69 15.95 1.17
CA GLN A 56 -6.74 16.02 0.05
C GLN A 56 -7.41 15.52 -1.24
N GLU A 57 -8.15 16.41 -1.90
CA GLU A 57 -8.69 16.15 -3.25
C GLU A 57 -7.58 15.71 -4.22
N PHE A 58 -6.34 16.14 -3.99
CA PHE A 58 -5.15 15.73 -4.74
C PHE A 58 -4.08 15.08 -3.85
N SER A 59 -4.32 13.83 -3.40
CA SER A 59 -3.23 13.02 -2.85
C SER A 59 -2.31 12.56 -3.99
N SER A 60 -1.02 12.85 -3.88
CA SER A 60 0.02 12.42 -4.83
C SER A 60 0.12 10.89 -4.97
N LEU A 61 -0.51 10.14 -4.07
CA LEU A 61 -0.61 8.69 -4.14
C LEU A 61 -1.70 8.20 -5.08
N ARG A 62 -2.74 9.00 -5.41
CA ARG A 62 -3.87 8.55 -6.25
C ARG A 62 -3.42 7.87 -7.56
N PRO A 63 -2.49 8.44 -8.36
CA PRO A 63 -2.03 7.79 -9.58
C PRO A 63 -1.40 6.41 -9.35
N LEU A 64 -0.66 6.23 -8.26
CA LEU A 64 -0.09 4.93 -7.89
C LEU A 64 -1.20 3.95 -7.51
N LEU A 65 -2.18 4.38 -6.72
CA LEU A 65 -3.30 3.53 -6.30
C LEU A 65 -4.14 3.08 -7.49
N ASP A 66 -4.46 4.00 -8.41
CA ASP A 66 -5.21 3.68 -9.62
C ASP A 66 -4.43 2.69 -10.50
N TRP A 67 -3.11 2.90 -10.63
CA TRP A 67 -2.25 1.96 -11.36
C TRP A 67 -2.22 0.59 -10.69
N LEU A 68 -2.12 0.52 -9.35
CA LEU A 68 -2.11 -0.74 -8.60
C LEU A 68 -3.42 -1.52 -8.79
N ASP A 69 -4.55 -0.84 -8.62
CA ASP A 69 -5.88 -1.45 -8.76
C ASP A 69 -6.11 -1.99 -10.18
N TYR A 70 -5.68 -1.23 -11.18
CA TYR A 70 -5.74 -1.68 -12.57
C TYR A 70 -4.80 -2.86 -12.87
N ASN A 71 -3.63 -2.94 -12.24
CA ASN A 71 -2.59 -3.93 -12.53
C ASN A 71 -2.58 -5.14 -11.57
N GLY A 72 -3.72 -5.48 -10.98
CA GLY A 72 -3.90 -6.76 -10.29
C GLY A 72 -3.62 -6.76 -8.79
N TYR A 73 -3.42 -5.58 -8.19
CA TYR A 73 -3.49 -5.42 -6.74
C TYR A 73 -4.92 -5.06 -6.33
N ARG A 74 -5.35 -5.50 -5.15
CA ARG A 74 -6.53 -4.95 -4.50
C ARG A 74 -6.10 -3.80 -3.60
N VAL A 75 -6.59 -2.59 -3.86
CA VAL A 75 -6.32 -1.44 -2.98
C VAL A 75 -7.37 -1.39 -1.87
N VAL A 76 -6.92 -1.30 -0.62
CA VAL A 76 -7.78 -1.13 0.56
C VAL A 76 -7.45 0.20 1.22
N THR A 77 -8.39 1.15 1.13
CA THR A 77 -8.23 2.48 1.71
C THR A 77 -8.92 2.56 3.07
N LYS A 78 -8.16 2.86 4.12
CA LYS A 78 -8.67 3.28 5.43
C LYS A 78 -8.78 4.81 5.45
N ARG A 79 -9.83 5.35 6.06
CA ARG A 79 -9.97 6.80 6.25
C ARG A 79 -9.05 7.27 7.36
N LEU A 80 -8.24 8.29 7.09
CA LEU A 80 -7.51 8.99 8.15
C LEU A 80 -8.52 9.81 8.98
N LYS A 81 -8.70 9.45 10.24
CA LYS A 81 -9.37 10.36 11.20
C LYS A 81 -8.36 11.41 11.61
N GLU A 82 -8.60 12.66 11.26
CA GLU A 82 -7.86 13.77 11.82
C GLU A 82 -8.19 13.89 13.30
N PHE A 83 -7.17 13.86 14.17
CA PHE A 83 -7.36 14.14 15.59
C PHE A 83 -6.77 15.51 15.88
N THR A 84 -7.63 16.44 16.28
CA THR A 84 -7.19 17.72 16.85
C THR A 84 -6.81 17.49 18.31
N ASP A 85 -5.57 17.79 18.69
CA ASP A 85 -5.19 17.74 20.10
C ASP A 85 -5.87 18.86 20.90
N ALA A 86 -5.89 18.75 22.23
CA ALA A 86 -6.52 19.73 23.12
C ALA A 86 -5.90 21.15 23.03
N GLN A 87 -4.79 21.31 22.31
CA GLN A 87 -4.12 22.59 22.06
C GLN A 87 -4.39 23.13 20.65
N GLY A 88 -5.32 22.52 19.90
CA GLY A 88 -5.70 22.95 18.56
C GLY A 88 -4.73 22.55 17.45
N ARG A 89 -3.72 21.70 17.74
CA ARG A 89 -2.78 21.22 16.72
C ARG A 89 -3.32 19.99 16.03
N ARG A 90 -3.33 20.01 14.69
CA ARG A 90 -3.68 18.84 13.87
C ARG A 90 -2.62 17.76 14.06
N LYS A 91 -3.03 16.55 14.49
CA LYS A 91 -2.22 15.34 14.43
C LYS A 91 -2.92 14.31 13.55
N VAL A 92 -2.22 13.88 12.50
CA VAL A 92 -2.67 12.79 11.63
C VAL A 92 -2.08 11.49 12.17
N LYS A 93 -2.91 10.56 12.65
CA LYS A 93 -2.47 9.21 13.06
C LYS A 93 -3.20 8.18 12.20
N GLY A 94 -2.54 7.70 11.15
CA GLY A 94 -2.95 6.51 10.41
C GLY A 94 -2.34 5.28 11.05
N ASN A 95 -3.11 4.56 11.88
CA ASN A 95 -2.66 3.24 12.32
C ASN A 95 -3.07 2.21 11.26
N MET A 96 -2.08 1.51 10.70
CA MET A 96 -2.28 0.47 9.69
C MET A 96 -2.53 -0.92 10.28
N ASP A 97 -2.14 -1.13 11.55
CA ASP A 97 -2.48 -2.32 12.35
C ASP A 97 -3.99 -2.59 12.42
#